data_AF-A0A5C9EW64-F1
#
_entry.id   AF-A0A5C9EW64-F1
#
_cell.length_a   1.000
_cell.length_b   1.000
_cell.length_c   1.000
_cell.angle_alpha   90.00
_cell.angle_beta   90.00
_cell.angle_gamma   90.00
#
_symmetry.space_group_name_H-M   'P 1'
#
loop_
_entity.id
_entity.type
_entity.pdbx_description
1 polymer ?
#
loop_
_entity_poly.entity_id
_entity_poly.type
_entity_poly.pdbx_seq_one_letter_code
_entity_poly.pdbx_strand_id
1 'polypeptide(L)'
;MLEHIKTKVEKLKKNEKEVTPQIEEIEAEREQKINEIKEEYQQKISAITSDIETFRNEVSNDLINSFIDAIMKEFDAKRSTSEYAVTEEIKQYRNSIATFEMFPTELVSELDKIISEEITIENVAYELEKIKQKYLKS
;
A
#
# COMPACT_ATOMS: atom_id res chain seq x y z
N MET A 1 61.94 -45.24 7.50
CA MET A 1 60.59 -44.94 8.02
C MET A 1 60.39 -43.46 8.30
N LEU A 2 61.23 -42.80 9.10
CA LEU A 2 61.14 -41.36 9.37
C LEU A 2 61.19 -40.47 8.12
N GLU A 3 62.09 -40.75 7.18
CA GLU A 3 62.18 -40.01 5.91
C GLU A 3 60.86 -40.02 5.11
N HIS A 4 60.22 -41.20 5.04
CA HIS A 4 58.95 -41.36 4.34
C HIS A 4 57.80 -40.59 5.02
N ILE A 5 57.81 -40.51 6.35
CA ILE A 5 56.87 -39.68 7.12
C ILE A 5 57.11 -38.19 6.82
N LYS A 6 58.39 -37.77 6.76
CA LYS A 6 58.78 -36.39 6.46
C LYS A 6 58.27 -35.93 5.09
N THR A 7 58.43 -36.76 4.06
CA THR A 7 57.91 -36.48 2.71
C THR A 7 56.38 -36.38 2.67
N LYS A 8 55.67 -37.22 3.44
CA LYS A 8 54.20 -37.14 3.54
C LYS A 8 53.73 -35.84 4.19
N VAL A 9 54.41 -35.39 5.25
CA VAL A 9 54.11 -34.12 5.93
C VAL A 9 54.32 -32.92 5.00
N GLU A 10 55.40 -32.91 4.21
CA GLU A 10 55.66 -31.84 3.23
C GLU A 10 54.60 -31.80 2.14
N LYS A 11 54.17 -32.96 1.63
CA LYS A 11 53.08 -33.06 0.65
C LYS A 11 51.76 -32.55 1.23
N LEU A 12 51.47 -32.86 2.49
CA LEU A 12 50.26 -32.39 3.17
C LEU A 12 50.24 -30.86 3.33
N LYS A 13 51.36 -30.27 3.74
CA LYS A 13 51.51 -28.80 3.80
C LYS A 13 51.38 -28.12 2.44
N LYS A 14 51.89 -28.76 1.38
CA LYS A 14 51.73 -28.24 0.02
C LYS A 14 50.27 -28.25 -0.40
N ASN A 15 49.56 -29.36 -0.19
CA ASN A 15 48.14 -29.47 -0.50
C ASN A 15 47.31 -28.45 0.30
N GLU A 16 47.61 -28.26 1.59
CA GLU A 16 46.94 -27.27 2.43
C GLU A 16 47.13 -25.85 1.86
N LYS A 17 48.36 -25.48 1.49
CA LYS A 17 48.65 -24.18 0.86
C LYS A 17 47.97 -23.99 -0.51
N GLU A 18 47.72 -25.06 -1.25
CA GLU A 18 47.04 -24.99 -2.55
C GLU A 18 45.51 -24.91 -2.40
N VAL A 19 44.95 -25.56 -1.38
CA VAL A 19 43.49 -25.66 -1.17
C VAL A 19 42.93 -24.46 -0.40
N THR A 20 43.64 -23.94 0.60
CA THR A 20 43.15 -22.81 1.42
C THR A 20 42.75 -21.60 0.57
N PRO A 21 43.57 -21.12 -0.40
CA PRO A 21 43.19 -19.98 -1.23
C PRO A 21 41.95 -20.25 -2.10
N GLN A 22 41.77 -21.48 -2.58
CA GLN A 22 40.59 -21.86 -3.36
C GLN A 22 39.32 -21.83 -2.51
N ILE A 23 39.41 -22.24 -1.24
CA ILE A 23 38.30 -22.13 -0.30
C ILE A 23 37.95 -20.66 -0.05
N GLU A 24 38.95 -19.82 0.22
CA GLU A 24 38.76 -18.38 0.44
C GLU A 24 38.12 -17.69 -0.78
N GLU A 25 38.53 -18.06 -2.00
CA GLU A 25 37.94 -17.56 -3.24
C GLU A 25 36.47 -17.98 -3.39
N ILE A 26 36.15 -19.26 -3.16
CA ILE A 26 34.76 -19.76 -3.21
C ILE A 26 33.89 -19.07 -2.15
N GLU A 27 34.41 -18.85 -0.94
CA GLU A 27 33.70 -18.13 0.11
C GLU A 27 33.42 -16.68 -0.26
N ALA A 28 34.40 -15.99 -0.85
CA ALA A 28 34.25 -14.63 -1.35
C ALA A 28 33.22 -14.53 -2.48
N GLU A 29 33.28 -15.43 -3.47
CA GLU A 29 32.28 -15.49 -4.55
C GLU A 29 30.88 -15.76 -4.01
N ARG A 30 30.76 -16.67 -3.03
CA ARG A 30 29.49 -17.00 -2.40
C ARG A 30 28.92 -15.77 -1.69
N GLU A 31 29.73 -15.05 -0.92
CA GLU A 31 29.28 -13.85 -0.20
C GLU A 31 28.86 -12.74 -1.18
N GLN A 32 29.62 -12.55 -2.26
CA GLN A 32 29.26 -11.62 -3.32
C GLN A 32 27.90 -11.95 -3.93
N LYS A 33 27.68 -13.20 -4.36
CA LYS A 33 26.40 -13.63 -4.94
C LYS A 33 25.24 -13.47 -3.96
N ILE A 34 25.46 -13.74 -2.68
CA ILE A 34 24.43 -13.54 -1.64
C ILE A 34 24.06 -12.05 -1.55
N ASN A 35 25.04 -11.15 -1.61
CA ASN A 35 24.78 -9.71 -1.53
C ASN A 35 24.08 -9.18 -2.77
N GLU A 36 24.50 -9.61 -3.97
CA GLU A 36 23.82 -9.28 -5.24
C GLU A 36 22.34 -9.70 -5.20
N ILE A 37 22.06 -10.93 -4.74
CA ILE A 37 20.69 -11.43 -4.60
C ILE A 37 19.90 -10.58 -3.60
N LYS A 38 20.48 -10.27 -2.43
CA LYS A 38 19.80 -9.44 -1.42
C LYS A 38 19.44 -8.06 -1.97
N GLU A 39 20.36 -7.41 -2.69
CA GLU A 39 20.13 -6.11 -3.30
C GLU A 39 19.01 -6.16 -4.34
N GLU A 40 19.01 -7.19 -5.21
CA GLU A 40 17.94 -7.38 -6.20
C GLU A 40 16.57 -7.55 -5.52
N TYR A 41 16.48 -8.39 -4.48
CA TYR A 41 15.21 -8.58 -3.76
C TYR A 41 14.77 -7.30 -3.02
N GLN A 42 15.70 -6.55 -2.43
CA GLN A 42 15.38 -5.27 -1.79
C GLN A 42 14.80 -4.27 -2.80
N GLN A 43 15.39 -4.18 -3.99
CA GLN A 43 14.87 -3.33 -5.06
C GLN A 43 13.46 -3.75 -5.50
N LYS A 44 13.22 -5.06 -5.68
CA LYS A 44 11.89 -5.58 -6.02
C LYS A 44 10.85 -5.30 -4.94
N ILE A 45 11.21 -5.50 -3.67
CA ILE A 45 10.33 -5.20 -2.53
C ILE A 45 10.00 -3.71 -2.50
N SER A 46 11.00 -2.85 -2.69
CA SER A 46 10.79 -1.40 -2.70
C SER A 46 9.86 -0.98 -3.84
N ALA A 47 10.05 -1.53 -5.05
CA ALA A 47 9.20 -1.23 -6.20
C ALA A 47 7.74 -1.65 -5.94
N ILE A 48 7.53 -2.91 -5.51
CA ILE A 48 6.19 -3.43 -5.21
C ILE A 48 5.51 -2.63 -4.09
N THR A 49 6.27 -2.24 -3.06
CA THR A 49 5.73 -1.43 -1.95
C THR A 49 5.25 -0.08 -2.46
N SER A 50 6.03 0.58 -3.32
CA SER A 50 5.63 1.82 -3.96
C SER A 50 4.38 1.66 -4.83
N ASP A 51 4.33 0.62 -5.65
CA ASP A 51 3.17 0.35 -6.53
C ASP A 51 1.89 0.10 -5.72
N ILE A 52 1.98 -0.65 -4.61
CA ILE A 52 0.86 -0.90 -3.71
C ILE A 52 0.39 0.41 -3.07
N GLU A 53 1.30 1.28 -2.63
CA GLU A 53 0.95 2.56 -2.03
C GLU A 53 0.26 3.49 -3.04
N THR A 54 0.80 3.59 -4.26
CA THR A 54 0.19 4.35 -5.36
C THR A 54 -1.21 3.83 -5.66
N PHE A 55 -1.37 2.52 -5.86
CA PHE A 55 -2.67 1.91 -6.14
C PHE A 55 -3.67 2.13 -4.98
N ARG A 56 -3.21 2.04 -3.73
CA ARG A 56 -4.06 2.33 -2.56
C ARG A 56 -4.53 3.78 -2.55
N ASN A 57 -3.65 4.72 -2.90
CA ASN A 57 -4.01 6.14 -3.00
C ASN A 57 -5.01 6.39 -4.14
N GLU A 58 -4.83 5.75 -5.30
CA GLU A 58 -5.78 5.81 -6.42
C GLU A 58 -7.16 5.33 -6.00
N VAL A 59 -7.27 4.13 -5.42
CA VAL A 59 -8.54 3.59 -4.93
C VAL A 59 -9.16 4.50 -3.85
N SER A 60 -8.35 5.06 -2.95
CA SER A 60 -8.86 5.99 -1.93
C SER A 60 -9.46 7.24 -2.58
N ASN A 61 -8.76 7.80 -3.57
CA ASN A 61 -9.21 8.98 -4.29
C ASN A 61 -10.48 8.71 -5.07
N ASP A 62 -10.59 7.54 -5.72
CA ASP A 62 -11.81 7.13 -6.44
C ASP A 62 -13.02 7.03 -5.50
N LEU A 63 -12.85 6.47 -4.31
CA LEU A 63 -13.92 6.40 -3.31
C LEU A 63 -14.35 7.80 -2.82
N ILE A 64 -13.39 8.69 -2.59
CA ILE A 64 -13.68 10.07 -2.18
C ILE A 64 -14.39 10.85 -3.31
N ASN A 65 -13.94 10.70 -4.55
CA ASN A 65 -14.57 11.32 -5.71
C ASN A 65 -15.99 10.78 -5.92
N SER A 66 -16.20 9.47 -5.79
CA SER A 66 -17.53 8.86 -5.82
C SER A 66 -18.45 9.42 -4.73
N PHE A 67 -17.93 9.70 -3.53
CA PHE A 67 -18.70 10.34 -2.47
C PHE A 67 -19.11 11.76 -2.85
N ILE A 68 -18.16 12.56 -3.34
CA ILE A 68 -18.42 13.93 -3.78
C ILE A 68 -19.50 13.96 -4.87
N ASP A 69 -19.39 13.08 -5.87
CA ASP A 69 -20.34 12.98 -6.97
C ASP A 69 -21.74 12.57 -6.48
N ALA A 70 -21.82 11.62 -5.54
CA ALA A 70 -23.08 11.20 -4.94
C ALA A 70 -23.76 12.36 -4.18
N ILE A 71 -23.00 13.09 -3.36
CA ILE A 71 -23.51 14.26 -2.61
C ILE A 71 -24.01 15.35 -3.57
N MET A 72 -23.23 15.67 -4.61
CA MET A 72 -23.59 16.70 -5.59
C MET A 72 -24.84 16.31 -6.38
N LYS A 73 -24.93 15.06 -6.83
CA LYS A 73 -26.10 14.56 -7.56
C LYS A 73 -27.37 14.64 -6.70
N GLU A 74 -27.28 14.24 -5.44
CA GLU A 74 -28.41 14.35 -4.51
C GLU A 74 -28.79 15.80 -4.25
N PHE A 75 -27.81 16.66 -3.99
CA PHE A 75 -28.02 18.10 -3.78
C PHE A 75 -28.74 18.73 -4.99
N ASP A 76 -28.30 18.45 -6.21
CA ASP A 76 -28.93 18.97 -7.43
C ASP A 76 -30.36 18.44 -7.64
N ALA A 77 -30.60 17.17 -7.30
CA ALA A 77 -31.94 16.59 -7.31
C ALA A 77 -32.85 17.29 -6.30
N LYS A 78 -32.36 17.55 -5.09
CA LYS A 78 -33.11 18.23 -4.01
C LYS A 78 -33.36 19.70 -4.30
N ARG A 79 -32.49 20.39 -5.02
CA ARG A 79 -32.81 21.75 -5.52
C ARG A 79 -33.97 21.76 -6.52
N SER A 80 -34.23 20.62 -7.17
CA SER A 80 -35.29 20.46 -8.16
C SER A 80 -36.61 19.96 -7.54
N THR A 81 -36.58 19.44 -6.30
CA THR A 81 -37.73 18.87 -5.60
C THR A 81 -37.79 19.44 -4.19
N SER A 82 -38.89 20.09 -3.77
CA SER A 82 -39.02 20.67 -2.41
C SER A 82 -39.07 19.65 -1.25
N GLU A 83 -38.56 18.44 -1.44
CA GLU A 83 -38.45 17.37 -0.45
C GLU A 83 -37.08 17.41 0.23
N TYR A 84 -37.06 17.34 1.56
CA TYR A 84 -35.82 17.38 2.34
C TYR A 84 -35.23 16.00 2.65
N ALA A 85 -36.03 14.92 2.59
CA ALA A 85 -35.54 13.56 2.82
C ALA A 85 -34.71 13.08 1.63
N VAL A 86 -33.58 12.40 1.87
CA VAL A 86 -32.73 11.89 0.78
C VAL A 86 -33.33 10.70 0.03
N THR A 87 -32.89 10.53 -1.22
CA THR A 87 -33.29 9.41 -2.06
C THR A 87 -32.84 8.05 -1.50
N GLU A 88 -33.51 6.98 -1.92
CA GLU A 88 -33.06 5.61 -1.66
C GLU A 88 -31.68 5.32 -2.27
N GLU A 89 -31.29 6.03 -3.33
CA GLU A 89 -29.97 5.90 -3.94
C GLU A 89 -28.87 6.27 -2.93
N ILE A 90 -29.03 7.38 -2.18
CA ILE A 90 -28.08 7.77 -1.13
C ILE A 90 -28.04 6.78 0.03
N LYS A 91 -29.19 6.21 0.42
CA LYS A 91 -29.23 5.19 1.48
C LYS A 91 -28.48 3.92 1.07
N GLN A 92 -28.64 3.49 -0.18
CA GLN A 92 -27.91 2.35 -0.73
C GLN A 92 -26.42 2.65 -0.91
N TYR A 93 -26.08 3.85 -1.35
CA TYR A 93 -24.71 4.32 -1.46
C TYR A 93 -24.00 4.29 -0.11
N ARG A 94 -24.63 4.85 0.94
CA ARG A 94 -24.13 4.82 2.31
C ARG A 94 -23.82 3.40 2.78
N ASN A 95 -24.69 2.43 2.49
CA ASN A 95 -24.46 1.04 2.88
C ASN A 95 -23.30 0.40 2.13
N SER A 96 -23.15 0.72 0.84
CA SER A 96 -22.08 0.19 0.00
C SER A 96 -20.73 0.78 0.41
N ILE A 97 -20.66 2.10 0.57
CA ILE A 97 -19.40 2.80 0.88
C ILE A 97 -18.85 2.43 2.27
N ALA A 98 -19.73 2.11 3.22
CA ALA A 98 -19.35 1.66 4.56
C ALA A 98 -18.65 0.29 4.60
N THR A 99 -18.73 -0.51 3.52
CA THR A 99 -18.02 -1.80 3.43
C THR A 99 -16.54 -1.66 3.10
N PHE A 100 -16.11 -0.50 2.61
CA PHE A 100 -14.72 -0.23 2.30
C PHE A 100 -13.98 0.28 3.54
N GLU A 101 -13.15 -0.56 4.15
CA GLU A 101 -12.41 -0.23 5.39
C GLU A 101 -11.52 1.02 5.26
N MET A 102 -11.06 1.32 4.05
CA MET A 102 -10.23 2.49 3.75
C MET A 102 -11.02 3.79 3.61
N PHE A 103 -12.35 3.71 3.52
CA PHE A 103 -13.19 4.89 3.39
C PHE A 103 -13.35 5.59 4.75
N PRO A 104 -13.29 6.94 4.82
CA PRO A 104 -13.36 7.64 6.10
C PRO A 104 -14.69 7.42 6.82
N THR A 105 -14.62 6.88 8.04
CA THR A 105 -15.81 6.63 8.86
C THR A 105 -16.55 7.90 9.22
N GLU A 106 -15.87 9.05 9.26
CA GLU A 106 -16.54 10.33 9.49
C GLU A 106 -17.49 10.68 8.34
N LEU A 107 -17.11 10.40 7.09
CA LEU A 107 -17.98 10.68 5.93
C LEU A 107 -19.18 9.73 5.89
N VAL A 108 -19.02 8.48 6.35
CA VAL A 108 -20.16 7.56 6.56
C VAL A 108 -21.10 8.12 7.63
N SER A 109 -20.55 8.64 8.73
CA SER A 109 -21.35 9.24 9.80
C SER A 109 -22.07 10.51 9.33
N GLU A 110 -21.48 11.31 8.44
CA GLU A 110 -22.19 12.43 7.82
C GLU A 110 -23.40 11.95 6.99
N LEU A 111 -23.26 10.86 6.23
CA LEU A 111 -24.40 10.25 5.53
C LEU A 111 -25.46 9.74 6.50
N ASP A 112 -25.08 9.17 7.64
CA ASP A 112 -26.04 8.75 8.67
C ASP A 112 -26.88 9.93 9.18
N LYS A 113 -26.23 11.06 9.47
CA LYS A 113 -26.91 12.28 9.94
C LYS A 113 -27.82 12.88 8.87
N ILE A 114 -27.42 12.80 7.60
CA ILE A 114 -28.28 13.22 6.49
C ILE A 114 -29.52 12.31 6.40
N ILE A 115 -29.34 11.00 6.52
CA ILE A 115 -30.44 10.01 6.44
C ILE A 115 -31.38 10.13 7.64
N SER A 116 -30.87 10.48 8.83
CA SER A 116 -31.68 10.72 10.03
C SER A 116 -32.31 12.12 10.08
N GLU A 117 -32.10 12.95 9.04
CA GLU A 117 -32.58 14.34 8.94
C GLU A 117 -32.02 15.27 10.03
N GLU A 118 -30.91 14.89 10.68
CA GLU A 118 -30.19 15.74 11.65
C GLU A 118 -29.48 16.91 10.97
N ILE A 119 -28.97 16.67 9.77
CA ILE A 119 -28.37 17.67 8.88
C ILE A 119 -28.93 17.48 7.47
N THR A 120 -28.78 18.48 6.62
CA THR A 120 -29.23 18.40 5.23
C THR A 120 -28.07 18.09 4.29
N ILE A 121 -28.39 17.64 3.07
CA ILE A 121 -27.38 17.35 2.04
C ILE A 121 -26.59 18.62 1.68
N GLU A 122 -27.22 19.80 1.74
CA GLU A 122 -26.61 21.11 1.53
C GLU A 122 -25.45 21.36 2.52
N ASN A 123 -25.61 20.97 3.80
CA ASN A 123 -24.58 21.16 4.80
C ASN A 123 -23.27 20.48 4.39
N VAL A 124 -23.37 19.26 3.87
CA VAL A 124 -22.21 18.49 3.41
C VAL A 124 -21.72 19.00 2.05
N ALA A 125 -22.63 19.36 1.14
CA ALA A 125 -22.29 19.91 -0.17
C ALA A 125 -21.40 21.17 -0.08
N TYR A 126 -21.67 22.07 0.88
CA TYR A 126 -20.86 23.27 1.09
C TYR A 126 -19.46 22.99 1.65
N GLU A 127 -19.22 21.79 2.19
CA GLU A 127 -17.95 21.38 2.79
C GLU A 127 -17.11 20.49 1.87
N LEU A 128 -17.59 20.16 0.66
CA LEU A 128 -16.92 19.25 -0.27
C LEU A 128 -15.49 19.67 -0.61
N GLU A 129 -15.21 20.97 -0.71
CA GLU A 129 -13.85 21.45 -0.97
C GLU A 129 -12.90 21.15 0.19
N LYS A 130 -13.37 21.29 1.45
CA LYS A 130 -12.58 20.91 2.62
C LYS A 130 -12.40 19.39 2.71
N ILE A 131 -13.42 18.63 2.34
CA ILE A 131 -13.37 17.16 2.27
C ILE A 131 -12.32 16.71 1.23
N LYS A 132 -12.32 17.30 0.03
CA LYS A 132 -11.31 17.06 -1.00
C LYS A 132 -9.91 17.29 -0.45
N GLN A 133 -9.66 18.46 0.13
CA GLN A 133 -8.35 18.83 0.67
C GLN A 133 -7.89 17.92 1.82
N LYS A 134 -8.84 17.41 2.63
CA LYS A 134 -8.53 16.55 3.77
C LYS A 134 -8.21 15.11 3.35
N TYR A 135 -8.94 14.57 2.37
CA TYR A 135 -8.92 13.13 2.10
C TYR A 135 -8.29 12.72 0.77
N LEU A 136 -8.28 13.59 -0.24
CA LEU A 136 -7.58 13.27 -1.49
C LEU A 136 -6.06 13.23 -1.25
N LYS A 137 -5.46 12.14 -1.68
CA LYS A 137 -4.02 11.91 -1.63
C LYS A 137 -3.38 12.41 -2.92
N SER A 138 -2.22 13.05 -2.78
CA SER A 138 -1.35 13.41 -3.91
C SER A 138 -0.58 12.21 -4.43
#